data_AF-A0A4D7QMY3-F1
#
_entry.id   AF-A0A4D7QMY3-F1
#
_cell.length_a   1.000
_cell.length_b   1.000
_cell.length_c   1.000
_cell.angle_alpha   90.00
_cell.angle_beta   90.00
_cell.angle_gamma   90.00
#
_symmetry.space_group_name_H-M   'P 1'
#
loop_
_entity.id
_entity.type
_entity.pdbx_description
1 polymer ?
#
loop_
_entity_poly.entity_id
_entity_poly.type
_entity_poly.pdbx_seq_one_letter_code
_entity_poly.pdbx_strand_id
1 'polypeptide(L)'
;MFPRLALVLGLTACASGAALAESPGFCNQYSDKALHDARRARSIPRCSINLHPGVFSTDRAVHYNWCLRVDRNRAYGETDKREAHLRRCGA
;
A
#
# COMPACT_ATOMS: atom_id res chain seq x y z
N MET A 1 23.51 9.18 -55.08
CA MET A 1 24.41 8.57 -54.07
C MET A 1 23.96 9.03 -52.70
N PHE A 2 23.37 8.14 -51.88
CA PHE A 2 22.97 8.45 -50.50
C PHE A 2 23.88 7.67 -49.54
N PRO A 3 24.61 8.29 -48.60
CA PRO A 3 25.18 7.55 -47.51
C PRO A 3 24.13 7.34 -46.42
N ARG A 4 24.16 6.13 -45.89
CA ARG A 4 23.20 5.54 -44.96
C ARG A 4 23.42 6.12 -43.57
N LEU A 5 22.44 6.87 -43.05
CA LEU A 5 22.36 7.11 -41.60
C LEU A 5 21.84 5.84 -40.92
N ALA A 6 22.73 5.15 -40.20
CA ALA A 6 22.36 4.09 -39.28
C ALA A 6 21.87 4.75 -37.96
N LEU A 7 20.56 4.81 -37.78
CA LEU A 7 19.93 5.22 -36.53
C LEU A 7 19.97 4.03 -35.56
N VAL A 8 20.87 4.08 -34.57
CA VAL A 8 20.90 3.11 -33.47
C VAL A 8 19.78 3.47 -32.49
N LEU A 9 18.65 2.78 -32.59
CA LEU A 9 17.59 2.82 -31.58
C LEU A 9 18.02 1.97 -30.37
N GLY A 10 18.56 2.63 -29.35
CA GLY A 10 18.79 2.02 -28.04
C GLY A 10 17.45 1.79 -27.32
N LEU A 11 17.02 0.54 -27.22
CA LEU A 11 15.89 0.13 -26.38
C LEU A 11 16.30 0.21 -24.90
N THR A 12 15.92 1.30 -24.22
CA THR A 12 15.95 1.35 -22.76
C THR A 12 14.79 0.52 -22.23
N ALA A 13 15.06 -0.72 -21.83
CA ALA A 13 14.08 -1.57 -21.17
C ALA A 13 13.84 -1.04 -19.75
N CYS A 14 12.73 -0.32 -19.53
CA CYS A 14 12.22 -0.05 -18.20
C CYS A 14 11.82 -1.39 -17.56
N ALA A 15 12.70 -1.92 -16.70
CA ALA A 15 12.40 -3.07 -15.85
C ALA A 15 11.28 -2.67 -14.87
N SER A 16 10.04 -2.79 -15.32
CA SER A 16 8.86 -2.68 -14.48
C SER A 16 8.81 -3.95 -13.64
N GLY A 17 9.50 -3.94 -12.50
CA GLY A 17 9.43 -5.04 -11.54
C GLY A 17 7.98 -5.27 -11.16
N ALA A 18 7.40 -6.37 -11.64
CA ALA A 18 6.08 -6.78 -11.21
C ALA A 18 6.14 -7.02 -9.69
N ALA A 19 5.51 -6.13 -8.92
CA ALA A 19 5.27 -6.35 -7.51
C ALA A 19 4.49 -7.67 -7.40
N LEU A 20 5.14 -8.71 -6.88
CA LEU A 20 4.48 -9.99 -6.69
C LEU A 20 3.36 -9.79 -5.67
N ALA A 21 2.18 -10.30 -6.01
CA ALA A 21 1.07 -10.42 -5.07
C ALA A 21 1.54 -11.20 -3.83
N GLU A 22 1.33 -10.65 -2.63
CA GLU A 22 1.70 -11.34 -1.40
C GLU A 22 0.84 -12.59 -1.14
N SER A 23 1.37 -13.49 -0.29
CA SER A 23 0.66 -14.71 0.08
C SER A 23 -0.65 -14.43 0.84
N PRO A 24 -1.69 -15.27 0.69
CA PRO A 24 -2.92 -15.17 1.47
C PRO A 24 -2.69 -15.14 3.00
N GLY A 25 -1.72 -15.90 3.50
CA GLY A 25 -1.37 -15.93 4.93
C GLY A 25 -0.88 -14.58 5.44
N PHE A 26 0.04 -13.94 4.70
CA PHE A 26 0.49 -12.59 4.99
C PHE A 26 -0.68 -11.58 4.93
N CYS A 27 -1.51 -11.67 3.89
CA CYS A 27 -2.63 -10.75 3.74
C CYS A 27 -3.71 -10.89 4.81
N ASN A 28 -3.90 -12.08 5.38
CA ASN A 28 -4.74 -12.26 6.56
C ASN A 28 -4.22 -11.42 7.73
N GLN A 29 -2.94 -11.59 8.09
CA GLN A 29 -2.31 -10.85 9.19
C GLN A 29 -2.33 -9.33 8.96
N TYR A 30 -2.00 -8.89 7.73
CA TYR A 30 -2.09 -7.49 7.34
C TYR A 30 -3.51 -6.93 7.55
N SER A 31 -4.53 -7.66 7.08
CA SER A 31 -5.91 -7.21 7.12
C SER A 31 -6.48 -7.13 8.54
N ASP A 32 -6.09 -8.05 9.43
CA ASP A 32 -6.48 -8.04 10.84
C ASP A 32 -5.89 -6.84 11.58
N LYS A 33 -4.59 -6.58 11.36
CA LYS A 33 -3.94 -5.39 11.92
C LYS A 33 -4.54 -4.09 11.39
N ALA A 34 -4.79 -4.01 10.09
CA ALA A 34 -5.37 -2.82 9.47
C ALA A 34 -6.78 -2.52 10.00
N LEU A 35 -7.61 -3.54 10.21
CA LEU A 35 -8.92 -3.41 10.85
C LEU A 35 -8.79 -2.93 12.31
N HIS A 36 -7.88 -3.52 13.08
CA HIS A 36 -7.60 -3.10 14.45
C HIS A 36 -7.23 -1.61 14.51
N ASP A 37 -6.29 -1.18 13.68
CA ASP A 37 -5.81 0.20 13.64
C ASP A 37 -6.92 1.18 13.21
N ALA A 38 -7.77 0.78 12.25
CA ALA A 38 -8.94 1.54 11.83
C ALA A 38 -9.97 1.73 12.95
N ARG A 39 -10.27 0.66 13.70
CA ARG A 39 -11.16 0.74 14.86
C ARG A 39 -10.57 1.61 15.96
N ARG A 40 -9.27 1.47 16.23
CA ARG A 40 -8.56 2.30 17.21
C ARG A 40 -8.61 3.77 16.84
N ALA A 41 -8.33 4.12 15.58
CA ALA A 41 -8.38 5.51 15.12
C ALA A 41 -9.78 6.12 15.28
N ARG A 42 -10.84 5.35 15.06
CA ARG A 42 -12.23 5.79 15.27
C ARG A 42 -12.63 5.89 16.75
N SER A 43 -12.00 5.12 17.62
CA SER A 43 -12.28 5.15 19.07
C SER A 43 -11.69 6.37 19.80
N ILE A 44 -10.76 7.10 19.17
CA ILE A 44 -10.10 8.27 19.75
C ILE A 44 -10.61 9.52 19.01
N PRO A 45 -11.34 10.45 19.67
CA PRO A 45 -11.98 11.59 18.99
C PRO A 45 -11.04 12.44 18.13
N ARG A 46 -9.83 12.70 18.63
CA ARG A 46 -8.78 13.44 17.91
C ARG A 46 -8.18 12.68 16.72
N CYS A 47 -8.29 11.35 16.72
CA CYS A 47 -7.80 10.50 15.64
C CYS A 47 -8.85 10.20 14.57
N SER A 48 -10.14 10.42 14.85
CA SER A 48 -11.23 10.05 13.94
C SER A 48 -11.48 11.05 12.82
N ILE A 49 -10.75 12.16 12.79
CA ILE A 49 -10.92 13.25 11.84
C ILE A 49 -10.10 12.96 10.58
N ASN A 50 -10.69 13.20 9.40
CA ASN A 50 -10.02 13.13 8.08
C ASN A 50 -9.31 11.79 7.78
N LEU A 51 -9.89 10.68 8.23
CA LEU A 51 -9.36 9.34 7.96
C LEU A 51 -9.51 8.97 6.48
N HIS A 52 -8.41 8.61 5.81
CA HIS A 52 -8.46 8.13 4.44
C HIS A 52 -9.27 6.82 4.37
N PRO A 53 -10.37 6.75 3.59
CA PRO A 53 -11.33 5.66 3.67
C PRO A 53 -10.74 4.30 3.27
N GLY A 54 -9.76 4.27 2.36
CA GLY A 54 -9.06 3.03 2.02
C GLY A 54 -8.04 2.57 3.07
N VAL A 55 -7.37 3.50 3.75
CA VAL A 55 -6.30 3.19 4.71
C VAL A 55 -6.89 2.81 6.07
N PHE A 56 -7.97 3.47 6.47
CA PHE A 56 -8.68 3.25 7.72
C PHE A 56 -10.10 2.70 7.48
N SER A 57 -10.28 1.87 6.46
CA SER A 57 -11.51 1.11 6.27
C SER A 57 -11.77 0.23 7.49
N THR A 58 -13.03 0.13 7.91
CA THR A 58 -13.48 -0.81 8.95
C THR A 58 -13.95 -2.15 8.37
N ASP A 59 -13.81 -2.31 7.06
CA ASP A 59 -14.02 -3.57 6.36
C ASP A 59 -12.69 -4.28 6.15
N ARG A 60 -12.55 -5.47 6.74
CA ARG A 60 -11.37 -6.34 6.59
C ARG A 60 -11.13 -6.74 5.14
N ALA A 61 -12.20 -6.96 4.37
CA ALA A 61 -12.10 -7.42 2.98
C ALA A 61 -11.45 -6.37 2.09
N VAL A 62 -11.65 -5.07 2.38
CA VAL A 62 -10.96 -3.97 1.68
C VAL A 62 -9.44 -4.12 1.83
N HIS A 63 -8.95 -4.37 3.06
CA HIS A 63 -7.53 -4.52 3.34
C HIS A 63 -6.96 -5.80 2.75
N TYR A 64 -7.68 -6.92 2.89
CA TYR A 64 -7.27 -8.22 2.37
C TYR A 64 -7.15 -8.19 0.84
N ASN A 65 -8.21 -7.73 0.16
CA ASN A 65 -8.22 -7.67 -1.30
C ASN A 65 -7.16 -6.72 -1.84
N TRP A 66 -6.92 -5.59 -1.16
CA TRP A 66 -5.85 -4.67 -1.53
C TRP A 66 -4.47 -5.30 -1.36
N CYS A 67 -4.22 -6.01 -0.26
CA CYS A 67 -2.96 -6.68 0.01
C CYS A 67 -2.59 -7.71 -1.07
N LEU A 68 -3.56 -8.46 -1.58
CA LEU A 68 -3.34 -9.43 -2.66
C LEU A 68 -2.85 -8.81 -3.98
N ARG A 69 -2.82 -7.48 -4.11
CA ARG A 69 -2.42 -6.77 -5.33
C ARG A 69 -1.14 -5.97 -5.17
N VAL A 70 -0.48 -6.04 -4.02
CA VAL A 70 0.74 -5.29 -3.71
C VAL A 70 1.80 -6.21 -3.13
N ASP A 71 3.05 -5.79 -3.23
CA ASP A 71 4.16 -6.43 -2.53
C ASP A 71 4.18 -6.08 -1.04
N ARG A 72 4.95 -6.86 -0.28
CA ARG A 72 5.16 -6.69 1.17
C ARG A 72 5.58 -5.28 1.58
N ASN A 73 6.49 -4.65 0.85
CA ASN A 73 7.03 -3.35 1.25
C ASN A 73 5.93 -2.29 1.20
N ARG A 74 5.07 -2.36 0.18
CA ARG A 74 3.92 -1.48 0.08
C ARG A 74 2.89 -1.73 1.19
N ALA A 75 2.64 -2.98 1.56
CA ALA A 75 1.78 -3.32 2.69
C ALA A 75 2.34 -2.80 4.03
N TYR A 76 3.64 -2.92 4.28
CA TYR A 76 4.28 -2.31 5.44
C TYR A 76 4.18 -0.79 5.43
N GLY A 77 4.37 -0.13 4.28
CA GLY A 77 4.20 1.32 4.17
C GLY A 77 2.81 1.82 4.58
N GLU A 78 1.74 1.09 4.24
CA GLU A 78 0.38 1.45 4.71
C GLU A 78 0.18 1.17 6.21
N THR A 79 0.87 0.17 6.75
CA THR A 79 0.90 -0.10 8.19
C THR A 79 1.55 1.04 8.95
N ASP A 80 2.71 1.50 8.49
CA ASP A 80 3.45 2.62 9.09
C ASP A 80 2.65 3.91 9.05
N LYS A 81 1.91 4.18 7.95
CA LYS A 81 1.02 5.35 7.86
C LYS A 81 -0.06 5.32 8.94
N ARG A 82 -0.70 4.18 9.18
CA ARG A 82 -1.71 4.03 10.23
C ARG A 82 -1.12 4.24 11.62
N GLU A 83 0.02 3.63 11.90
CA GLU A 83 0.69 3.76 13.20
C GLU A 83 1.23 5.16 13.43
N ALA A 84 1.77 5.81 12.41
CA ALA A 84 2.24 7.19 12.50
C ALA A 84 1.07 8.15 12.74
N HIS A 85 -0.09 7.93 12.11
CA HIS A 85 -1.32 8.67 12.43
C HIS A 85 -1.70 8.48 13.90
N LEU A 86 -1.84 7.23 14.35
CA LEU A 86 -2.21 6.89 15.72
C LEU A 86 -1.26 7.46 16.77
N ARG A 87 0.06 7.49 16.50
CA ARG A 87 1.05 8.13 17.38
C ARG A 87 0.87 9.64 17.44
N ARG A 88 0.69 10.30 16.28
CA ARG A 88 0.55 11.76 16.22
C ARG A 88 -0.73 12.26 16.87
N CYS A 89 -1.86 11.61 16.58
CA CYS A 89 -3.13 12.00 17.15
C CYS A 89 -3.33 11.44 18.56
N GLY A 90 -2.62 10.38 18.96
CA GLY A 90 -2.72 9.76 20.28
C GLY A 90 -1.79 10.33 21.35
N ALA A 91 -0.88 11.24 20.98
CA ALA A 91 -0.05 12.01 21.91
C ALA A 91 -0.89 13.12 22.54
#